data_AF-A0A536VNA0-F1
#
_entry.id   AF-A0A536VNA0-F1
#
_cell.length_a   1.000
_cell.length_b   1.000
_cell.length_c   1.000
_cell.angle_alpha   90.00
_cell.angle_beta   90.00
_cell.angle_gamma   90.00
#
_symmetry.space_group_name_H-M   'P 1'
#
loop_
_entity.id
_entity.type
_entity.pdbx_description
1 polymer ?
#
loop_
_entity_poly.entity_id
_entity_poly.type
_entity_poly.pdbx_seq_one_letter_code
_entity_poly.pdbx_strand_id
1 'polypeptide(L)'
;MGATFQFAIAAGPASGAKTWPEFVAWAKANPEKAAYATSGAGSLPHFFGVMLSREIGVDMVHVAYKGSAAYVNDLIGGQVPVAID
;
A
#
# COMPACT_ATOMS: atom_id res chain seq x y z
N MET A 1 5.02 -27.60 -10.96
CA MET A 1 3.78 -26.89 -10.58
C MET A 1 4.16 -25.47 -10.20
N GLY A 2 3.62 -24.47 -10.89
CA GLY A 2 3.80 -23.06 -10.56
C GLY A 2 2.41 -22.42 -10.43
N ALA A 3 2.28 -21.45 -9.53
CA ALA A 3 1.08 -20.62 -9.42
C ALA A 3 1.42 -19.20 -9.89
N THR A 4 0.50 -18.59 -10.61
CA THR A 4 0.59 -17.19 -11.03
C THR A 4 -0.41 -16.39 -10.21
N PHE A 5 0.06 -15.32 -9.59
CA PHE A 5 -0.77 -14.38 -8.87
C PHE A 5 -0.69 -13.03 -9.56
N GLN A 6 -1.82 -12.32 -9.63
CA GLN A 6 -1.86 -10.92 -10.06
C GLN A 6 -2.04 -10.05 -8.82
N PHE A 7 -1.26 -8.98 -8.74
CA PHE A 7 -1.32 -8.01 -7.67
C PHE A 7 -1.54 -6.63 -8.27
N ALA A 8 -2.19 -5.76 -7.52
CA ALA A 8 -2.43 -4.37 -7.87
C ALA A 8 -1.97 -3.43 -6.76
N ILE A 9 -1.66 -2.20 -7.16
CA ILE A 9 -1.45 -1.08 -6.24
C ILE A 9 -2.60 -0.10 -6.47
N ALA A 10 -3.30 0.27 -5.40
CA ALA A 10 -4.40 1.21 -5.44
C ALA A 10 -4.14 2.37 -4.49
N ALA A 11 -4.09 3.59 -5.00
CA ALA A 11 -3.96 4.80 -4.19
C ALA A 11 -5.33 5.28 -3.69
N GLY A 12 -5.40 5.63 -2.41
CA GLY A 12 -6.56 6.26 -1.77
C GLY A 12 -6.49 7.79 -1.81
N PRO A 13 -7.59 8.49 -1.51
CA PRO A 13 -7.66 9.95 -1.56
C PRO A 13 -6.74 10.64 -0.54
N ALA A 14 -6.27 9.95 0.50
CA ALA A 14 -5.37 10.50 1.50
C ALA A 14 -4.04 11.02 0.92
N SER A 15 -3.59 10.42 -0.20
CA SER A 15 -2.38 10.88 -0.88
C SER A 15 -2.65 11.92 -1.97
N GLY A 16 -3.90 11.99 -2.46
CA GLY A 16 -4.27 12.78 -3.64
C GLY A 16 -3.60 12.31 -4.95
N ALA A 17 -2.80 11.24 -4.90
CA ALA A 17 -2.05 10.75 -6.05
C ALA A 17 -2.95 9.97 -7.01
N LYS A 18 -2.80 10.23 -8.29
CA LYS A 18 -3.48 9.52 -9.39
C LYS A 18 -2.55 8.62 -10.18
N THR A 19 -1.24 8.78 -9.97
CA THR A 19 -0.21 8.00 -10.63
C THR A 19 0.81 7.50 -9.62
N TRP A 20 1.53 6.43 -9.96
CA TRP A 20 2.60 5.90 -9.10
C TRP A 20 3.70 6.95 -8.82
N PRO A 21 4.21 7.72 -9.81
CA PRO A 21 5.19 8.76 -9.53
C PRO A 21 4.67 9.85 -8.57
N GLU A 22 3.40 10.25 -8.68
CA GLU A 22 2.78 11.18 -7.73
C GLU A 22 2.72 10.60 -6.32
N PHE A 23 2.38 9.31 -6.19
CA PHE A 23 2.36 8.65 -4.89
C PHE A 23 3.76 8.61 -4.27
N VAL A 24 4.79 8.26 -5.05
CA VAL A 24 6.18 8.24 -4.56
C VAL A 24 6.63 9.63 -4.12
N ALA A 25 6.29 10.68 -4.88
CA ALA A 25 6.58 12.05 -4.50
C ALA A 25 5.86 12.43 -3.19
N TRP A 26 4.58 12.10 -3.07
CA TRP A 26 3.80 12.32 -1.86
C TRP A 26 4.37 11.58 -0.64
N ALA A 27 4.72 10.30 -0.79
CA ALA A 27 5.25 9.47 0.29
C ALA A 27 6.60 9.99 0.79
N LYS A 28 7.49 10.44 -0.12
CA LYS A 28 8.77 11.07 0.23
C LYS A 28 8.59 12.41 0.96
N ALA A 29 7.56 13.16 0.62
CA ALA A 29 7.24 14.44 1.27
C ALA A 29 6.50 14.27 2.62
N ASN A 30 5.89 13.10 2.86
CA ASN A 30 5.08 12.80 4.05
C ASN A 30 5.45 11.43 4.64
N PRO A 31 6.73 11.17 4.99
CA PRO A 31 7.19 9.86 5.41
C PRO A 31 6.46 9.34 6.65
N GLU A 32 6.04 10.21 7.55
CA GLU A 32 5.29 9.86 8.78
C GLU A 32 3.84 9.44 8.52
N LYS A 33 3.31 9.74 7.33
CA LYS A 33 1.95 9.36 6.89
C LYS A 33 1.98 8.23 5.86
N ALA A 34 3.16 7.85 5.41
CA ALA A 34 3.30 6.80 4.42
C ALA A 34 3.00 5.45 5.08
N ALA A 35 1.86 4.86 4.71
CA ALA A 35 1.44 3.55 5.17
C ALA A 35 0.88 2.76 4.00
N TYR A 36 0.97 1.43 4.03
CA TYR A 36 0.37 0.57 3.00
C TYR A 36 -0.49 -0.52 3.64
N ALA A 37 -1.67 -0.72 3.09
CA ALA A 37 -2.59 -1.76 3.53
C ALA A 37 -2.45 -3.04 2.71
N THR A 38 -2.71 -4.17 3.36
CA THR A 38 -2.78 -5.49 2.70
C THR A 38 -3.84 -6.36 3.36
N SER A 39 -4.29 -7.41 2.66
CA SER A 39 -5.24 -8.40 3.17
C SER A 39 -4.77 -9.26 4.35
N GLY A 40 -3.48 -9.24 4.71
CA GLY A 40 -2.98 -10.01 5.85
C GLY A 40 -1.51 -9.80 6.17
N ALA A 41 -1.16 -9.92 7.45
CA ALA A 41 0.25 -9.95 7.88
C ALA A 41 0.95 -11.20 7.34
N GLY A 42 2.13 -11.01 6.74
CA GLY A 42 2.93 -12.11 6.19
C GLY A 42 2.46 -12.67 4.85
N SER A 43 1.45 -12.06 4.22
CA SER A 43 1.01 -12.42 2.86
C SER A 43 2.01 -11.96 1.80
N LEU A 44 1.87 -12.44 0.55
CA LEU A 44 2.69 -11.95 -0.57
C LEU A 44 2.61 -10.42 -0.75
N PRO A 45 1.43 -9.77 -0.69
CA PRO A 45 1.34 -8.30 -0.69
C PRO A 45 2.11 -7.60 0.43
N HIS A 46 2.19 -8.20 1.63
CA HIS A 46 3.02 -7.65 2.71
C HIS A 46 4.49 -7.57 2.27
N PHE A 47 5.04 -8.63 1.70
CA PHE A 47 6.42 -8.64 1.20
C PHE A 47 6.62 -7.64 0.05
N PHE A 48 5.68 -7.51 -0.88
CA PHE A 48 5.76 -6.50 -1.94
C PHE A 48 5.78 -5.08 -1.40
N GLY A 49 4.99 -4.78 -0.37
CA GLY A 49 5.03 -3.47 0.27
C GLY A 49 6.36 -3.17 0.96
N VAL A 50 6.99 -4.17 1.60
CA VAL A 50 8.36 -4.01 2.14
C VAL A 50 9.36 -3.74 1.01
N MET A 51 9.26 -4.45 -0.11
CA MET A 51 10.13 -4.24 -1.27
C MET A 51 9.95 -2.86 -1.89
N LEU A 52 8.71 -2.41 -2.07
CA LEU A 52 8.41 -1.08 -2.60
C LEU A 52 8.91 0.02 -1.67
N SER A 53 8.71 -0.12 -0.35
CA SER A 53 9.22 0.82 0.66
C SER A 53 10.74 1.00 0.54
N ARG A 54 11.48 -0.10 0.39
CA ARG A 54 12.93 -0.09 0.17
C ARG A 54 13.31 0.56 -1.16
N GLU A 55 12.62 0.22 -2.25
CA GLU A 55 12.89 0.75 -3.59
C GLU A 55 12.69 2.27 -3.66
N ILE A 56 11.63 2.79 -3.03
CA ILE A 56 11.35 4.23 -3.04
C ILE A 56 12.11 5.00 -1.95
N GLY A 57 12.79 4.30 -1.03
CA GLY A 57 13.54 4.90 0.07
C GLY A 57 12.65 5.57 1.13
N VAL A 58 11.44 5.05 1.35
CA VAL A 58 10.49 5.52 2.37
C VAL A 58 10.10 4.33 3.24
N ASP A 59 10.33 4.42 4.55
CA ASP A 59 9.93 3.38 5.50
C ASP A 59 8.42 3.46 5.76
N MET A 60 7.63 2.89 4.85
CA MET A 60 6.17 2.94 4.94
C MET A 60 5.67 1.96 6.01
N VAL A 61 4.73 2.43 6.85
CA VAL A 61 4.11 1.60 7.89
C VAL A 61 3.19 0.56 7.25
N HIS A 62 3.41 -0.72 7.58
CA HIS A 62 2.48 -1.77 7.16
C HIS A 62 1.22 -1.77 8.03
N VAL A 63 0.05 -1.68 7.41
CA VAL A 63 -1.24 -1.82 8.07
C VAL A 63 -1.88 -3.14 7.63
N ALA A 64 -1.79 -4.14 8.50
CA ALA A 64 -2.34 -5.47 8.23
C ALA A 64 -3.84 -5.52 8.56
N TYR A 65 -4.66 -5.93 7.59
CA TYR A 65 -6.08 -6.18 7.78
C TYR A 65 -6.37 -7.69 7.84
N LYS A 66 -7.60 -8.05 8.24
CA LYS A 66 -8.09 -9.43 8.25
C LYS A 66 -8.93 -9.71 7.00
N GLY A 67 -8.31 -9.58 5.83
CA GLY A 67 -8.95 -9.71 4.51
C GLY A 67 -9.28 -8.36 3.85
N SER A 68 -9.56 -8.42 2.55
CA SER A 68 -9.57 -7.24 1.69
C SER A 68 -10.72 -6.27 1.91
N ALA A 69 -11.89 -6.79 2.30
CA ALA A 69 -13.08 -5.96 2.52
C ALA A 69 -12.85 -4.85 3.56
N ALA A 70 -12.02 -5.11 4.58
CA ALA A 70 -11.74 -4.14 5.63
C ALA A 70 -10.83 -3.01 5.13
N TYR A 71 -9.72 -3.31 4.45
CA TYR A 71 -8.83 -2.24 3.97
C TYR A 71 -9.43 -1.46 2.80
N VAL A 72 -10.32 -2.05 1.99
CA VAL A 72 -10.96 -1.33 0.87
C VAL A 72 -11.79 -0.16 1.40
N ASN A 73 -12.53 -0.34 2.49
CA ASN A 73 -13.28 0.74 3.13
C ASN A 73 -12.35 1.84 3.65
N ASP A 74 -11.25 1.46 4.29
CA ASP A 74 -10.28 2.40 4.85
C ASP A 74 -9.49 3.13 3.76
N LEU A 75 -9.22 2.46 2.64
CA LEU A 75 -8.61 3.06 1.45
C LEU A 75 -9.55 4.10 0.84
N ILE A 76 -10.83 3.76 0.63
CA ILE A 76 -11.84 4.69 0.07
C ILE A 76 -12.07 5.86 1.03
N GLY A 77 -12.10 5.60 2.34
CA GLY A 77 -12.29 6.61 3.39
C GLY A 77 -11.06 7.46 3.69
N GLY A 78 -9.92 7.21 3.02
CA GLY A 78 -8.69 7.98 3.20
C GLY A 78 -7.99 7.74 4.55
N GLN A 79 -8.24 6.60 5.19
CA GLN A 79 -7.53 6.19 6.41
C GLN A 79 -6.15 5.61 6.09
N VAL A 80 -6.01 4.95 4.94
CA VAL A 80 -4.72 4.49 4.41
C VAL A 80 -4.48 5.10 3.02
N PRO A 81 -3.24 5.48 2.69
CA PRO A 81 -2.98 6.20 1.44
C PRO A 81 -2.79 5.28 0.24
N VAL A 82 -2.45 4.01 0.46
CA VAL A 82 -2.31 3.00 -0.60
C VAL A 82 -2.65 1.61 -0.07
N ALA A 83 -3.13 0.74 -0.96
CA ALA A 83 -3.25 -0.70 -0.73
C ALA A 83 -2.48 -1.49 -1.78
N ILE A 84 -1.97 -2.64 -1.37
CA ILE A 84 -1.31 -3.62 -2.21
C ILE A 84 -2.02 -4.95 -1.94
N ASP A 85 -2.63 -5.55 -2.94
CA ASP A 85 -3.31 -6.85 -2.86
C ASP A 85 -3.52 -7.47 -4.25
#